data_AF-A0A6N2SL75-F1
#
_entry.id   AF-A0A6N2SL75-F1
#
_cell.length_a   1.000
_cell.length_b   1.000
_cell.length_c   1.000
_cell.angle_alpha   90.00
_cell.angle_beta   90.00
_cell.angle_gamma   90.00
#
_symmetry.space_group_name_H-M   'P 1'
#
loop_
_entity.id
_entity.type
_entity.pdbx_description
1 polymer ?
#
loop_
_entity_poly.entity_id
_entity_poly.type
_entity_poly.pdbx_seq_one_letter_code
_entity_poly.pdbx_strand_id
1 'polypeptide(L)'
;MITKEYPISVPVSFLEKTGISPETCLFFDIETTGLSWRRSHLYLLGAVFYTPEGWLQKQWFCQRPGEEKDLLEIFSSLLEQKKTLIHFNGNTFDIPYLMHKSTFYQMELNWDGATSLDLYQKLLPFKKLLGLEHMRQKDLERYLGRSREDLFSGGELISLYQEYLKTADERLLSVLLLHNREDVSEMTGLLPLLELSRLFSGSWEGTVEAQVTPDLQLLLKPAVSLSLPLDFTYDASCCQLSAHQGKLTLDIPILQDTLKYFFPDYKNYFYLPLEDRAIHKSVGAYVDKEHREKAKASTCYQKQTGQFLPQFSEEISPSFRWEYRDSCSWFLWDDKMAQDSSWCVRYFNHLLSHIFP
;
A
#
# COMPACT_ATOMS: atom_id res chain seq x y z
N MET A 1 -35.83 17.03 3.46
CA MET A 1 -34.38 16.78 3.47
C MET A 1 -33.61 18.10 3.53
N ILE A 2 -32.53 18.18 4.31
CA ILE A 2 -31.61 19.33 4.35
C ILE A 2 -30.47 19.08 3.38
N THR A 3 -30.05 20.11 2.66
CA THR A 3 -28.89 20.06 1.75
C THR A 3 -27.88 21.12 2.16
N LYS A 4 -26.59 20.77 2.15
CA LYS A 4 -25.48 21.71 2.35
C LYS A 4 -24.45 21.54 1.24
N GLU A 5 -23.83 22.64 0.85
CA GLU A 5 -22.86 22.71 -0.23
C GLU A 5 -21.66 23.54 0.20
N TYR A 6 -20.46 23.05 -0.13
CA TYR A 6 -19.19 23.69 0.22
C TYR A 6 -18.26 23.59 -1.00
N PRO A 7 -17.83 24.71 -1.58
CA PRO A 7 -16.70 24.70 -2.50
C PRO A 7 -15.46 24.19 -1.75
N ILE A 8 -14.73 23.26 -2.35
CA ILE A 8 -13.52 22.71 -1.75
C ILE A 8 -12.38 22.65 -2.77
N SER A 9 -11.18 22.33 -2.31
CA SER A 9 -10.04 22.04 -3.17
C SER A 9 -9.62 20.59 -3.00
N VAL A 10 -9.46 19.88 -4.12
CA VAL A 10 -8.97 18.51 -4.16
C VAL A 10 -7.59 18.53 -4.81
N PRO A 11 -6.60 17.75 -4.33
CA PRO A 11 -5.27 17.74 -4.90
C PRO A 11 -5.26 16.91 -6.20
N VAL A 12 -5.77 17.52 -7.28
CA VAL A 12 -6.06 16.90 -8.60
C VAL A 12 -4.86 16.15 -9.19
N SER A 13 -3.64 16.65 -8.97
CA SER A 13 -2.41 16.02 -9.47
C SER A 13 -2.25 14.56 -9.05
N PHE A 14 -2.80 14.16 -7.91
CA PHE A 14 -2.73 12.77 -7.47
C PHE A 14 -3.79 11.89 -8.16
N LEU A 15 -4.97 12.43 -8.46
CA LEU A 15 -5.98 11.73 -9.25
C LEU A 15 -5.46 11.46 -10.67
N GLU A 16 -4.87 12.46 -11.30
CA GLU A 16 -4.29 12.33 -12.64
C GLU A 16 -3.18 11.26 -12.69
N LYS A 17 -2.29 11.24 -11.67
CA LYS A 17 -1.26 10.20 -11.53
C LYS A 17 -1.82 8.78 -11.37
N THR A 18 -3.05 8.65 -10.90
CA THR A 18 -3.76 7.36 -10.80
C THR A 18 -4.60 7.02 -12.02
N GLY A 19 -4.65 7.90 -13.02
CA GLY A 19 -5.49 7.75 -14.22
C GLY A 19 -6.98 8.01 -13.98
N ILE A 20 -7.33 8.63 -12.84
CA ILE A 20 -8.72 8.93 -12.47
C ILE A 20 -9.09 10.31 -12.99
N SER A 21 -10.16 10.39 -13.79
CA SER A 21 -10.70 11.67 -14.27
C SER A 21 -11.52 12.36 -13.17
N PRO A 22 -11.27 13.66 -12.90
CA PRO A 22 -12.07 14.46 -11.97
C PRO A 22 -13.59 14.41 -12.22
N GLU A 23 -13.99 14.46 -13.50
CA GLU A 23 -15.38 14.53 -13.95
C GLU A 23 -16.17 13.27 -13.61
N THR A 24 -15.48 12.13 -13.54
CA THR A 24 -16.10 10.80 -13.36
C THR A 24 -15.87 10.23 -11.98
N CYS A 25 -15.15 10.91 -11.09
CA CYS A 25 -14.92 10.43 -9.73
C CYS A 25 -15.96 10.97 -8.73
N LEU A 26 -16.25 10.16 -7.71
CA LEU A 26 -17.11 10.49 -6.59
C LEU A 26 -16.45 10.00 -5.31
N PHE A 27 -16.09 10.94 -4.45
CA PHE A 27 -15.79 10.65 -3.06
C PHE A 27 -17.10 10.61 -2.29
N PHE A 28 -17.33 9.61 -1.45
CA PHE A 28 -18.55 9.58 -0.66
C PHE A 28 -18.38 8.80 0.65
N ASP A 29 -19.28 9.10 1.58
CA ASP A 29 -19.44 8.43 2.87
C ASP A 29 -20.91 8.51 3.28
N ILE A 30 -21.40 7.49 4.00
CA ILE A 30 -22.77 7.44 4.52
C ILE A 30 -22.84 7.38 6.04
N GLU A 31 -23.86 8.03 6.59
CA GLU A 31 -24.20 7.88 8.01
C GLU A 31 -25.48 7.09 8.21
N THR A 32 -25.42 6.17 9.16
CA THR A 32 -26.52 5.24 9.44
C THR A 32 -26.80 5.14 10.94
N THR A 33 -28.03 4.80 11.31
CA THR A 33 -28.40 4.58 12.71
C THR A 33 -27.98 3.21 13.26
N GLY A 34 -27.01 2.55 12.59
CA GLY A 34 -26.46 1.26 13.00
C GLY A 34 -25.90 0.45 11.83
N LEU A 35 -25.14 -0.60 12.14
CA LEU A 35 -24.40 -1.37 11.14
C LEU A 35 -25.25 -2.34 10.29
N SER A 36 -26.48 -2.63 10.71
CA SER A 36 -27.34 -3.63 10.07
C SER A 36 -28.44 -2.94 9.27
N TRP A 37 -28.32 -2.94 7.93
CA TRP A 37 -29.31 -2.36 7.01
C TRP A 37 -30.78 -2.75 7.30
N ARG A 38 -31.03 -3.94 7.87
CA ARG A 38 -32.38 -4.41 8.23
C ARG A 38 -33.03 -3.66 9.39
N ARG A 39 -32.22 -3.05 10.26
CA ARG A 39 -32.63 -2.50 11.57
C ARG A 39 -32.21 -1.04 11.77
N SER A 40 -31.48 -0.47 10.82
CA SER A 40 -31.01 0.91 10.84
C SER A 40 -31.55 1.68 9.64
N HIS A 41 -31.38 3.00 9.68
CA HIS A 41 -31.74 3.94 8.62
C HIS A 41 -30.49 4.69 8.17
N LEU A 42 -30.31 4.82 6.87
CA LEU A 42 -29.45 5.81 6.24
C LEU A 42 -30.06 7.19 6.47
N TYR A 43 -29.29 8.10 7.05
CA TYR A 43 -29.77 9.45 7.34
C TYR A 43 -28.92 10.56 6.76
N LEU A 44 -27.71 10.26 6.28
CA LEU A 44 -26.84 11.24 5.66
C LEU A 44 -26.06 10.58 4.52
N LEU A 45 -26.03 11.24 3.37
CA LEU A 45 -25.07 10.96 2.29
C LEU A 45 -24.20 12.21 2.11
N GLY A 46 -22.90 12.04 2.27
CA GLY A 46 -21.90 13.06 1.94
C GLY A 46 -21.20 12.69 0.65
N ALA A 47 -20.94 13.67 -0.21
CA ALA A 47 -20.24 13.46 -1.46
C ALA A 47 -19.32 14.62 -1.81
N VAL A 48 -18.19 14.31 -2.46
CA VAL A 48 -17.35 15.27 -3.18
C VAL A 48 -17.24 14.83 -4.64
N PHE A 49 -17.53 15.75 -5.55
CA PHE A 49 -17.44 15.52 -6.99
C PHE A 49 -17.13 16.82 -7.74
N TYR A 50 -16.63 16.68 -8.96
CA TYR A 50 -16.33 17.81 -9.83
C TYR A 50 -17.58 18.30 -10.59
N THR A 51 -17.76 19.62 -10.64
CA THR A 51 -18.79 20.36 -11.40
C THR A 51 -18.13 21.37 -12.35
N PRO A 52 -18.88 21.99 -13.28
CA PRO A 52 -18.34 23.07 -14.13
C PRO A 52 -17.75 24.26 -13.36
N GLU A 53 -18.21 24.51 -12.13
CA GLU A 53 -17.74 25.57 -11.24
C GLU A 53 -16.56 25.14 -10.34
N GLY A 54 -16.17 23.86 -10.37
CA GLY A 54 -15.06 23.31 -9.61
C GLY A 54 -15.45 22.13 -8.71
N TRP A 55 -14.63 21.84 -7.71
CA TRP A 55 -14.92 20.77 -6.75
C TRP A 55 -15.95 21.21 -5.74
N LEU A 56 -17.00 20.41 -5.62
CA LEU A 56 -18.10 20.66 -4.70
C LEU A 56 -18.22 19.49 -3.73
N GLN A 57 -18.23 19.83 -2.44
CA GLN A 57 -18.76 18.94 -1.41
C GLN A 57 -20.25 19.22 -1.23
N LYS A 58 -21.05 18.16 -1.19
CA LYS A 58 -22.48 18.23 -0.98
C LYS A 58 -22.92 17.18 0.03
N GLN A 59 -23.82 17.58 0.93
CA GLN A 59 -24.42 16.70 1.93
C GLN A 59 -25.92 16.73 1.79
N TRP A 60 -26.54 15.56 1.94
CA TRP A 60 -27.98 15.39 1.98
C TRP A 60 -28.35 14.69 3.28
N PHE A 61 -29.19 15.34 4.08
CA PHE A 61 -29.50 14.92 5.45
C PHE A 61 -31.01 14.72 5.64
N CYS A 62 -31.40 13.52 6.07
CA CYS A 62 -32.76 13.14 6.38
C CYS A 62 -33.20 13.76 7.70
N GLN A 63 -34.16 14.67 7.65
CA GLN A 63 -34.83 15.21 8.84
C GLN A 63 -35.83 14.23 9.44
N ARG A 64 -36.21 13.19 8.67
CA ARG A 64 -37.20 12.19 9.05
C ARG A 64 -36.79 10.83 8.47
N PRO A 65 -37.04 9.70 9.15
CA PRO A 65 -36.70 8.37 8.64
C PRO A 65 -37.32 8.03 7.27
N GLY A 66 -38.47 8.63 6.93
CA GLY A 66 -39.13 8.41 5.64
C GLY A 66 -38.38 8.96 4.42
N GLU A 67 -37.38 9.82 4.63
CA GLU A 67 -36.57 10.43 3.56
C GLU A 67 -35.40 9.53 3.12
N GLU A 68 -35.24 8.34 3.73
CA GLU A 68 -34.15 7.40 3.41
C GLU A 68 -34.15 7.01 1.92
N LYS A 69 -35.34 6.85 1.31
CA LYS A 69 -35.46 6.51 -0.11
C LYS A 69 -34.92 7.63 -1.01
N ASP A 70 -35.13 8.89 -0.63
CA ASP A 70 -34.66 10.04 -1.40
C ASP A 70 -33.12 10.05 -1.49
N LEU A 71 -32.41 9.63 -0.43
CA LEU A 71 -30.95 9.49 -0.44
C LEU A 71 -30.48 8.40 -1.41
N LEU A 72 -31.21 7.30 -1.51
CA LEU A 72 -30.92 6.24 -2.47
C LEU A 72 -31.12 6.71 -3.91
N GLU A 73 -32.16 7.53 -4.15
CA GLU A 73 -32.43 8.12 -5.47
C GLU A 73 -31.30 9.08 -5.86
N ILE A 74 -30.85 9.92 -4.92
CA ILE A 74 -29.69 10.80 -5.11
C ILE A 74 -28.42 9.98 -5.42
N PHE A 75 -28.13 8.94 -4.65
CA PHE A 75 -26.95 8.10 -4.90
C PHE A 75 -27.02 7.43 -6.28
N SER A 76 -28.21 6.94 -6.67
CA SER A 76 -28.43 6.37 -8.00
C SER A 76 -28.11 7.38 -9.11
N SER A 77 -28.60 8.63 -8.99
CA SER A 77 -28.30 9.69 -9.96
C SER A 77 -26.82 10.05 -10.03
N LEU A 78 -26.10 10.03 -8.89
CA LEU A 78 -24.65 10.23 -8.89
C LEU A 78 -23.93 9.10 -9.62
N LEU A 79 -24.35 7.85 -9.42
CA LEU A 79 -23.74 6.65 -10.02
C LEU A 79 -23.92 6.58 -11.56
N GLU A 80 -24.91 7.28 -12.11
CA GLU A 80 -25.07 7.40 -13.57
C GLU A 80 -23.88 8.13 -14.21
N GLN A 81 -23.37 9.17 -13.55
CA GLN A 81 -22.33 10.05 -14.08
C GLN A 81 -20.94 9.74 -13.51
N LYS A 82 -20.89 9.27 -12.27
CA LYS A 82 -19.66 9.05 -11.52
C LYS A 82 -19.34 7.57 -11.45
N LYS A 83 -18.27 7.17 -12.12
CA LYS A 83 -17.86 5.79 -12.36
C LYS A 83 -16.65 5.35 -11.54
N THR A 84 -15.92 6.28 -10.92
CA THR A 84 -14.87 5.92 -9.95
C THR A 84 -15.30 6.33 -8.56
N LEU A 85 -15.71 5.36 -7.75
CA LEU A 85 -16.17 5.57 -6.39
C LEU A 85 -15.01 5.47 -5.43
N ILE A 86 -14.66 6.58 -4.79
CA ILE A 86 -13.55 6.70 -3.85
C ILE A 86 -14.14 6.79 -2.45
N HIS A 87 -13.73 5.90 -1.56
CA HIS A 87 -14.28 5.82 -0.20
C HIS A 87 -13.24 5.21 0.75
N PHE A 88 -13.54 5.24 2.04
CA PHE A 88 -12.68 4.69 3.07
C PHE A 88 -13.35 3.48 3.73
N ASN A 89 -12.94 2.27 3.36
CA ASN A 89 -13.51 1.01 3.85
C ASN A 89 -15.00 0.78 3.47
N GLY A 90 -15.51 1.49 2.48
CA GLY A 90 -16.89 1.38 2.00
C GLY A 90 -17.19 0.10 1.21
N ASN A 91 -16.17 -0.66 0.78
CA ASN A 91 -16.39 -2.01 0.24
C ASN A 91 -16.97 -2.95 1.28
N THR A 92 -16.60 -2.75 2.55
CA THR A 92 -17.04 -3.59 3.67
C THR A 92 -18.39 -3.15 4.21
N PHE A 93 -18.74 -1.86 4.07
CA PHE A 93 -19.91 -1.27 4.72
C PHE A 93 -20.82 -0.48 3.78
N ASP A 94 -20.40 0.70 3.35
CA ASP A 94 -21.22 1.70 2.64
C ASP A 94 -21.89 1.14 1.38
N ILE A 95 -21.10 0.52 0.50
CA ILE A 95 -21.59 -0.04 -0.77
C ILE A 95 -22.57 -1.19 -0.52
N PRO A 96 -22.24 -2.24 0.26
CA PRO A 96 -23.21 -3.28 0.63
C PRO A 96 -24.48 -2.72 1.28
N TYR A 97 -24.35 -1.71 2.15
CA TYR A 97 -25.50 -1.10 2.84
C TYR A 97 -26.44 -0.43 1.84
N LEU A 98 -25.91 0.40 0.95
CA LEU A 98 -26.68 1.06 -0.12
C LEU A 98 -27.32 0.04 -1.05
N MET A 99 -26.60 -1.00 -1.49
CA MET A 99 -27.15 -2.06 -2.34
C MET A 99 -28.33 -2.78 -1.69
N HIS A 100 -28.20 -3.17 -0.42
CA HIS A 100 -29.28 -3.84 0.31
C HIS A 100 -30.49 -2.93 0.53
N LYS A 101 -30.26 -1.66 0.85
CA LYS A 101 -31.33 -0.66 1.01
C LYS A 101 -32.05 -0.38 -0.30
N SER A 102 -31.33 -0.17 -1.40
CA SER A 102 -31.94 -0.01 -2.73
C SER A 102 -32.78 -1.23 -3.11
N THR A 103 -32.28 -2.44 -2.87
CA THR A 103 -33.06 -3.67 -3.09
C THR A 103 -34.34 -3.70 -2.26
N PHE A 104 -34.26 -3.33 -0.97
CA PHE A 104 -35.42 -3.26 -0.08
C PHE A 104 -36.49 -2.27 -0.58
N TYR A 105 -36.05 -1.13 -1.12
CA TYR A 105 -36.94 -0.12 -1.72
C TYR A 105 -37.32 -0.43 -3.18
N GLN A 106 -36.97 -1.61 -3.71
CA GLN A 106 -37.23 -2.03 -5.09
C GLN A 106 -36.64 -1.07 -6.13
N MET A 107 -35.44 -0.57 -5.83
CA MET A 107 -34.65 0.31 -6.70
C MET A 107 -33.45 -0.45 -7.24
N GLU A 108 -33.22 -0.33 -8.55
CA GLU A 108 -32.03 -0.89 -9.21
C GLU A 108 -30.96 0.20 -9.30
N LEU A 109 -29.79 -0.07 -8.72
CA LEU A 109 -28.61 0.79 -8.89
C LEU A 109 -27.84 0.36 -10.13
N ASN A 110 -27.54 1.30 -11.02
CA ASN A 110 -26.78 1.04 -12.23
C ASN A 110 -25.26 1.09 -11.97
N TRP A 111 -24.68 -0.06 -11.64
CA TRP A 111 -23.24 -0.23 -11.43
C TRP A 111 -22.44 -0.39 -12.72
N ASP A 112 -23.05 -0.28 -13.90
CA ASP A 112 -22.34 -0.48 -15.15
C ASP A 112 -21.19 0.53 -15.32
N GLY A 113 -20.01 -0.03 -15.60
CA GLY A 113 -18.74 0.70 -15.67
C GLY A 113 -18.24 1.29 -14.34
N ALA A 114 -18.92 1.08 -13.21
CA ALA A 114 -18.51 1.61 -11.92
C ALA A 114 -17.34 0.79 -11.34
N THR A 115 -16.33 1.49 -10.84
CA THR A 115 -15.16 0.93 -10.16
C THR A 115 -15.08 1.47 -8.74
N SER A 116 -14.56 0.65 -7.85
CA SER A 116 -14.41 0.98 -6.44
C SER A 116 -12.93 1.16 -6.09
N LEU A 117 -12.57 2.33 -5.57
CA LEU A 117 -11.28 2.64 -4.99
C LEU A 117 -11.42 2.81 -3.48
N ASP A 118 -11.20 1.71 -2.77
CA ASP A 118 -11.18 1.70 -1.31
C ASP A 118 -9.80 2.11 -0.78
N LEU A 119 -9.71 3.32 -0.24
CA LEU A 119 -8.45 3.87 0.26
C LEU A 119 -7.93 3.08 1.46
N TYR A 120 -8.79 2.54 2.31
CA TYR A 120 -8.36 1.70 3.43
C TYR A 120 -7.63 0.46 2.92
N GLN A 121 -8.24 -0.26 1.97
CA GLN A 121 -7.64 -1.47 1.40
C GLN A 121 -6.34 -1.18 0.63
N LYS A 122 -6.28 -0.04 -0.08
CA LYS A 122 -5.09 0.37 -0.82
C LYS A 122 -3.92 0.76 0.09
N LEU A 123 -4.21 1.34 1.25
CA LEU A 123 -3.19 1.85 2.18
C LEU A 123 -2.82 0.85 3.27
N LEU A 124 -3.68 -0.13 3.58
CA LEU A 124 -3.46 -1.15 4.62
C LEU A 124 -2.10 -1.85 4.54
N PRO A 125 -1.55 -2.22 3.36
CA PRO A 125 -0.21 -2.83 3.26
C PRO A 125 0.91 -1.97 3.85
N PHE A 126 0.74 -0.64 3.87
CA PHE A 126 1.75 0.31 4.36
C PHE A 126 1.63 0.60 5.85
N LYS A 127 0.74 -0.07 6.60
CA LYS A 127 0.56 0.16 8.04
C LYS A 127 1.89 0.13 8.82
N LYS A 128 2.72 -0.89 8.57
CA LYS A 128 4.02 -1.03 9.24
C LYS A 128 5.01 0.04 8.80
N LEU A 129 5.01 0.38 7.51
CA LEU A 129 5.85 1.43 6.94
C LEU A 129 5.58 2.79 7.58
N LEU A 130 4.30 3.10 7.76
CA LEU A 130 3.84 4.36 8.37
C LEU A 130 3.97 4.38 9.90
N GLY A 131 4.36 3.26 10.53
CA GLY A 131 4.48 3.15 11.98
C GLY A 131 3.14 3.32 12.74
N LEU A 132 2.01 3.02 12.08
CA LEU A 132 0.68 3.27 12.65
C LEU A 132 0.12 2.05 13.40
N GLU A 133 -0.42 2.27 14.60
CA GLU A 133 -1.12 1.24 15.38
C GLU A 133 -2.46 0.84 14.73
N HIS A 134 -3.15 1.83 14.16
CA HIS A 134 -4.44 1.69 13.50
C HIS A 134 -4.43 2.42 12.16
N MET A 135 -5.27 1.95 11.23
CA MET A 135 -5.42 2.54 9.89
C MET A 135 -6.80 3.17 9.73
N ARG A 136 -7.34 3.83 10.77
CA ARG A 136 -8.57 4.60 10.61
C ARG A 136 -8.24 5.85 9.81
N GLN A 137 -9.23 6.44 9.15
CA GLN A 137 -9.02 7.65 8.34
C GLN A 137 -8.34 8.77 9.16
N LYS A 138 -8.84 9.02 10.38
CA LYS A 138 -8.27 9.97 11.36
C LYS A 138 -6.81 9.72 11.72
N ASP A 139 -6.34 8.46 11.67
CA ASP A 139 -4.94 8.13 11.96
C ASP A 139 -4.02 8.57 10.80
N LEU A 140 -4.45 8.35 9.56
CA LEU A 140 -3.72 8.76 8.35
C LEU A 140 -3.71 10.27 8.17
N GLU A 141 -4.83 10.94 8.49
CA GLU A 141 -4.92 12.40 8.49
C GLU A 141 -3.95 13.03 9.48
N ARG A 142 -3.93 12.52 10.73
CA ARG A 142 -2.99 12.99 11.76
C ARG A 142 -1.55 12.76 11.33
N TYR A 143 -1.27 11.62 10.72
CA TYR A 143 0.04 11.31 10.17
C TYR A 143 0.47 12.32 9.09
N LEU A 144 -0.48 12.83 8.30
CA LEU A 144 -0.27 13.93 7.34
C LEU A 144 -0.29 15.33 7.99
N GLY A 145 -0.30 15.43 9.32
CA GLY A 145 -0.33 16.70 10.05
C GLY A 145 -1.68 17.42 10.01
N ARG A 146 -2.76 16.71 9.64
CA ARG A 146 -4.12 17.27 9.57
C ARG A 146 -4.84 17.07 10.89
N SER A 147 -5.72 18.01 11.23
CA SER A 147 -6.52 17.99 12.46
C SER A 147 -7.99 18.21 12.13
N ARG A 148 -8.86 17.52 12.86
CA ARG A 148 -10.31 17.63 12.75
C ARG A 148 -10.92 18.48 13.86
N GLU A 149 -12.02 19.16 13.57
CA GLU A 149 -12.88 19.77 14.58
C GLU A 149 -13.87 18.74 15.17
N ASP A 150 -14.22 17.69 14.41
CA ASP A 150 -15.10 16.61 14.86
C ASP A 150 -14.49 15.78 16.00
N LEU A 151 -15.19 15.78 17.12
CA LEU A 151 -14.80 15.09 18.36
C LEU A 151 -15.55 13.76 18.57
N PHE A 152 -16.55 13.46 17.74
CA PHE A 152 -17.42 12.30 17.95
C PHE A 152 -16.98 11.10 17.12
N SER A 153 -17.40 9.92 17.57
CA SER A 153 -17.34 8.68 16.80
C SER A 153 -18.68 8.40 16.14
N GLY A 154 -18.69 7.66 15.01
CA GLY A 154 -19.93 7.27 14.34
C GLY A 154 -20.94 6.56 15.25
N GLY A 155 -20.47 5.80 16.25
CA GLY A 155 -21.34 5.18 17.25
C GLY A 155 -22.08 6.18 18.15
N GLU A 156 -21.45 7.30 18.49
CA GLU A 156 -22.06 8.37 19.28
C GLU A 156 -23.07 9.17 18.46
N LEU A 157 -22.81 9.35 17.16
CA LEU A 157 -23.72 10.08 16.26
C LEU A 157 -25.11 9.44 16.17
N ILE A 158 -25.21 8.12 16.32
CA ILE A 158 -26.50 7.41 16.30
C ILE A 158 -27.44 8.01 17.37
N SER A 159 -26.93 8.23 18.58
CA SER A 159 -27.73 8.78 19.68
C SER A 159 -28.04 10.26 19.45
N LEU A 160 -27.10 11.01 18.88
CA LEU A 160 -27.30 12.42 18.53
C LEU A 160 -28.37 12.60 17.44
N TYR A 161 -28.39 11.73 16.42
CA TYR A 161 -29.42 11.76 15.38
C TYR A 161 -30.81 11.42 15.95
N GLN A 162 -30.90 10.41 16.81
CA GLN A 162 -32.16 10.08 17.48
C GLN A 162 -32.69 11.24 18.35
N GLU A 163 -31.80 11.99 18.99
CA GLU A 163 -32.18 13.16 19.77
C GLU A 163 -32.57 14.35 18.88
N TYR A 164 -31.86 14.54 17.76
CA TYR A 164 -32.23 15.52 16.75
C TYR A 164 -33.65 15.28 16.21
N LEU A 165 -34.02 14.02 15.93
CA LEU A 165 -35.38 13.69 15.46
C LEU A 165 -36.49 14.09 16.43
N LYS A 166 -36.19 14.20 17.74
CA LYS A 166 -37.17 14.61 18.77
C LYS A 166 -37.20 16.12 18.98
N THR A 167 -36.03 16.76 18.93
CA THR A 167 -35.83 18.14 19.38
C THR A 167 -35.71 19.14 18.25
N ALA A 168 -35.30 18.68 17.06
CA ALA A 168 -34.85 19.51 15.94
C ALA A 168 -33.76 20.53 16.37
N ASP A 169 -32.91 20.18 17.33
CA ASP A 169 -31.85 21.07 17.82
C ASP A 169 -30.77 21.28 16.75
N GLU A 170 -30.64 22.53 16.28
CA GLU A 170 -29.65 22.96 15.30
C GLU A 170 -28.20 22.67 15.71
N ARG A 171 -27.91 22.59 17.02
CA ARG A 171 -26.58 22.22 17.51
C ARG A 171 -26.26 20.75 17.20
N LEU A 172 -27.23 19.86 17.37
CA LEU A 172 -27.07 18.44 17.03
C LEU A 172 -26.91 18.27 15.51
N LEU A 173 -27.72 19.00 14.74
CA LEU A 173 -27.59 19.02 13.27
C LEU A 173 -26.18 19.46 12.85
N SER A 174 -25.65 20.51 13.47
CA SER A 174 -24.31 21.03 13.16
C SER A 174 -23.22 19.98 13.42
N VAL A 175 -23.31 19.24 14.52
CA VAL A 175 -22.38 18.15 14.85
C VAL A 175 -22.48 17.00 13.84
N LEU A 176 -23.70 16.56 13.52
CA LEU A 176 -23.94 15.46 12.58
C LEU A 176 -23.43 15.79 11.17
N LEU A 177 -23.68 17.01 10.70
CA LEU A 177 -23.18 17.48 9.41
C LEU A 177 -21.65 17.65 9.44
N LEU A 178 -21.08 18.15 10.53
CA LEU A 178 -19.63 18.36 10.65
C LEU A 178 -18.85 17.04 10.50
N HIS A 179 -19.29 15.97 11.17
CA HIS A 179 -18.62 14.67 11.13
C HIS A 179 -18.48 14.15 9.69
N ASN A 180 -19.61 13.94 9.02
CA ASN A 180 -19.61 13.46 7.64
C ASN A 180 -18.92 14.46 6.69
N ARG A 181 -19.00 15.77 6.97
CA ARG A 181 -18.32 16.76 6.13
C ARG A 181 -16.81 16.52 6.19
N GLU A 182 -16.24 16.40 7.38
CA GLU A 182 -14.81 16.14 7.54
C GLU A 182 -14.42 14.75 7.05
N ASP A 183 -15.23 13.72 7.23
CA ASP A 183 -14.95 12.39 6.68
C ASP A 183 -14.81 12.42 5.15
N VAL A 184 -15.73 13.09 4.45
CA VAL A 184 -15.64 13.16 2.98
C VAL A 184 -14.55 14.13 2.50
N SER A 185 -14.40 15.31 3.14
CA SER A 185 -13.42 16.30 2.69
C SER A 185 -11.99 15.87 2.97
N GLU A 186 -11.72 15.37 4.19
CA GLU A 186 -10.37 14.96 4.59
C GLU A 186 -9.91 13.70 3.87
N MET A 187 -10.84 12.85 3.41
CA MET A 187 -10.54 11.72 2.55
C MET A 187 -9.82 12.15 1.25
N THR A 188 -10.18 13.31 0.68
CA THR A 188 -9.47 13.86 -0.49
C THR A 188 -8.02 14.22 -0.18
N GLY A 189 -7.74 14.56 1.08
CA GLY A 189 -6.41 14.83 1.61
C GLY A 189 -5.53 13.59 1.74
N LEU A 190 -6.09 12.38 1.63
CA LEU A 190 -5.35 11.12 1.69
C LEU A 190 -4.82 10.65 0.34
N LEU A 191 -5.30 11.22 -0.77
CA LEU A 191 -4.82 10.89 -2.12
C LEU A 191 -3.29 10.89 -2.28
N PRO A 192 -2.53 11.80 -1.63
CA PRO A 192 -1.08 11.77 -1.74
C PRO A 192 -0.43 10.47 -1.26
N LEU A 193 -1.06 9.74 -0.31
CA LEU A 193 -0.55 8.45 0.18
C LEU A 193 -0.65 7.34 -0.88
N LEU A 194 -1.46 7.52 -1.93
CA LEU A 194 -1.54 6.57 -3.05
C LEU A 194 -0.25 6.53 -3.87
N GLU A 195 0.64 7.52 -3.72
CA GLU A 195 1.99 7.43 -4.30
C GLU A 195 2.79 6.26 -3.73
N LEU A 196 2.53 5.85 -2.49
CA LEU A 196 3.13 4.64 -1.91
C LEU A 196 2.69 3.40 -2.70
N SER A 197 1.40 3.26 -2.98
CA SER A 197 0.89 2.15 -3.79
C SER A 197 1.57 2.09 -5.15
N ARG A 198 1.79 3.23 -5.81
CA ARG A 198 2.47 3.29 -7.11
C ARG A 198 3.96 2.96 -7.01
N LEU A 199 4.63 3.41 -5.97
CA LEU A 199 6.06 3.14 -5.77
C LEU A 199 6.31 1.65 -5.53
N PHE A 200 5.43 0.98 -4.77
CA PHE A 200 5.61 -0.40 -4.35
C PHE A 200 4.83 -1.41 -5.21
N SER A 201 4.15 -0.99 -6.29
CA SER A 201 3.40 -1.89 -7.19
C SER A 201 4.27 -2.68 -8.18
N GLY A 202 5.60 -2.64 -8.07
CA GLY A 202 6.47 -3.64 -8.69
C GLY A 202 7.11 -3.31 -10.05
N SER A 203 7.14 -2.04 -10.47
CA SER A 203 7.94 -1.64 -11.64
C SER A 203 8.26 -0.15 -11.61
N TRP A 204 9.35 0.19 -10.95
CA TRP A 204 9.86 1.55 -11.00
C TRP A 204 10.57 1.81 -12.33
N GLU A 205 10.21 2.91 -12.98
CA GLU A 205 10.83 3.42 -14.21
C GLU A 205 11.64 4.68 -13.89
N GLY A 206 12.94 4.69 -14.23
CA GLY A 206 13.82 5.85 -14.06
C GLY A 206 15.30 5.47 -13.85
N THR A 207 16.08 6.38 -13.27
CA THR A 207 17.49 6.17 -12.84
C THR A 207 17.67 6.00 -11.32
N VAL A 208 18.30 4.91 -10.90
CA VAL A 208 18.70 4.73 -9.50
C VAL A 208 20.18 5.06 -9.35
N GLU A 209 20.50 6.07 -8.54
CA GLU A 209 21.87 6.38 -8.16
C GLU A 209 22.33 5.40 -7.07
N ALA A 210 23.53 4.83 -7.25
CA ALA A 210 24.14 3.94 -6.28
C ALA A 210 25.38 4.59 -5.67
N GLN A 211 25.54 4.46 -4.36
CA GLN A 211 26.70 4.96 -3.63
C GLN A 211 27.13 3.92 -2.59
N VAL A 212 28.40 3.52 -2.64
CA VAL A 212 28.99 2.66 -1.60
C VAL A 212 29.61 3.54 -0.52
N THR A 213 29.35 3.22 0.75
CA THR A 213 29.88 3.94 1.90
C THR A 213 31.11 3.25 2.49
N PRO A 214 31.95 3.95 3.28
CA PRO A 214 33.13 3.35 3.92
C PRO A 214 32.81 2.23 4.93
N ASP A 215 31.61 2.21 5.49
CA ASP A 215 31.09 1.22 6.43
C ASP A 215 30.41 0.02 5.73
N LEU A 216 30.76 -0.22 4.46
CA LEU A 216 30.28 -1.35 3.66
C LEU A 216 28.75 -1.36 3.51
N GLN A 217 28.16 -0.21 3.22
CA GLN A 217 26.75 -0.11 2.82
C GLN A 217 26.63 0.27 1.35
N LEU A 218 25.63 -0.29 0.67
CA LEU A 218 25.17 0.15 -0.64
C LEU A 218 23.92 0.99 -0.46
N LEU A 219 24.01 2.28 -0.80
CA LEU A 219 22.88 3.19 -0.84
C LEU A 219 22.31 3.26 -2.26
N LEU A 220 21.03 2.92 -2.42
CA LEU A 220 20.28 3.12 -3.66
C LEU A 220 19.29 4.27 -3.51
N LYS A 221 19.43 5.28 -4.38
CA LYS A 221 18.62 6.50 -4.37
C LYS A 221 17.90 6.62 -5.72
N PRO A 222 16.63 6.20 -5.81
CA PRO A 222 15.85 6.40 -7.03
C PRO A 222 15.65 7.90 -7.27
N ALA A 223 15.74 8.34 -8.54
CA ALA A 223 15.45 9.71 -8.96
C ALA A 223 13.94 10.01 -8.94
N VAL A 224 13.29 9.75 -7.82
CA VAL A 224 11.89 10.05 -7.55
C VAL A 224 11.80 10.77 -6.21
N SER A 225 10.90 11.73 -6.13
CA SER A 225 10.52 12.35 -4.87
C SER A 225 9.04 12.12 -4.66
N LEU A 226 8.70 11.60 -3.49
CA LEU A 226 7.33 11.62 -3.01
C LEU A 226 6.90 13.07 -2.87
N SER A 227 5.70 13.38 -3.35
CA SER A 227 5.14 14.73 -3.27
C SER A 227 4.74 15.10 -1.84
N LEU A 228 4.71 14.10 -0.95
CA LEU A 228 4.49 14.26 0.48
C LEU A 228 5.82 14.50 1.21
N PRO A 229 5.85 15.39 2.23
CA PRO A 229 6.92 15.41 3.23
C PRO A 229 6.78 14.18 4.12
N LEU A 230 7.08 13.02 3.54
CA LEU A 230 6.99 11.74 4.19
C LEU A 230 8.38 11.39 4.71
N ASP A 231 8.54 11.48 6.03
CA ASP A 231 9.73 11.03 6.70
C ASP A 231 9.42 9.71 7.39
N PHE A 232 10.07 8.64 6.97
CA PHE A 232 9.91 7.33 7.57
C PHE A 232 11.20 6.53 7.51
N THR A 233 11.31 5.54 8.37
CA THR A 233 12.36 4.52 8.33
C THR A 233 11.72 3.17 8.60
N TYR A 234 12.02 2.20 7.76
CA TYR A 234 11.48 0.86 7.81
C TYR A 234 12.60 -0.15 7.67
N ASP A 235 12.86 -0.88 8.75
CA ASP A 235 13.83 -1.96 8.79
C ASP A 235 13.21 -3.23 8.20
N ALA A 236 13.65 -3.59 6.99
CA ALA A 236 13.39 -4.89 6.41
C ALA A 236 14.45 -5.90 6.88
N SER A 237 14.28 -7.17 6.49
CA SER A 237 15.17 -8.27 6.90
C SER A 237 16.62 -8.11 6.42
N CYS A 238 16.85 -7.40 5.32
CA CYS A 238 18.14 -7.31 4.63
C CYS A 238 18.58 -5.91 4.26
N CYS A 239 17.75 -4.91 4.54
CA CYS A 239 17.98 -3.51 4.16
C CYS A 239 17.08 -2.61 4.99
N GLN A 240 17.42 -1.33 5.02
CA GLN A 240 16.58 -0.30 5.59
C GLN A 240 16.04 0.58 4.46
N LEU A 241 14.72 0.77 4.41
CA LEU A 241 14.09 1.74 3.51
C LEU A 241 13.79 3.00 4.31
N SER A 242 14.27 4.14 3.84
CA SER A 242 13.96 5.44 4.43
C SER A 242 13.48 6.43 3.39
N ALA A 243 12.67 7.39 3.85
CA ALA A 243 12.39 8.61 3.12
C ALA A 243 12.72 9.80 4.01
N HIS A 244 13.38 10.81 3.44
CA HIS A 244 13.63 12.08 4.09
C HIS A 244 13.36 13.22 3.11
N GLN A 245 12.46 14.14 3.46
CA GLN A 245 11.96 15.21 2.59
C GLN A 245 11.46 14.66 1.24
N GLY A 246 10.77 13.51 1.29
CA GLY A 246 10.24 12.83 0.10
C GLY A 246 11.28 12.10 -0.75
N LYS A 247 12.58 12.20 -0.44
CA LYS A 247 13.63 11.46 -1.15
C LYS A 247 13.82 10.08 -0.52
N LEU A 248 13.68 9.05 -1.34
CA LEU A 248 13.83 7.66 -0.91
C LEU A 248 15.29 7.24 -0.92
N THR A 249 15.67 6.43 0.06
CA THR A 249 16.96 5.75 0.12
C THR A 249 16.75 4.33 0.60
N LEU A 250 17.31 3.37 -0.13
CA LEU A 250 17.42 1.99 0.32
C LEU A 250 18.87 1.77 0.74
N ASP A 251 19.06 1.36 1.98
CA ASP A 251 20.37 1.11 2.59
C ASP A 251 20.56 -0.40 2.78
N ILE A 252 21.55 -0.98 2.11
CA ILE A 252 21.80 -2.42 2.09
C ILE A 252 23.20 -2.71 2.63
N PRO A 253 23.33 -3.48 3.73
CA PRO A 253 24.61 -3.96 4.21
C PRO A 253 25.29 -4.88 3.21
N ILE A 254 26.54 -4.57 2.86
CA ILE A 254 27.41 -5.42 2.06
C ILE A 254 28.04 -6.46 3.00
N LEU A 255 27.65 -7.72 2.84
CA LEU A 255 28.15 -8.82 3.65
C LEU A 255 29.56 -9.20 3.20
N GLN A 256 30.56 -9.05 4.06
CA GLN A 256 31.91 -9.55 3.81
C GLN A 256 32.13 -10.87 4.54
N ASP A 257 32.03 -11.99 3.82
CA ASP A 257 32.07 -13.32 4.43
C ASP A 257 32.49 -14.43 3.44
N THR A 258 32.33 -15.70 3.85
CA THR A 258 32.57 -16.89 3.04
C THR A 258 31.28 -17.71 2.89
N LEU A 259 30.69 -17.68 1.70
CA LEU A 259 29.45 -18.39 1.38
C LEU A 259 29.70 -19.63 0.50
N LYS A 260 28.69 -20.49 0.38
CA LYS A 260 28.74 -21.73 -0.40
C LYS A 260 27.98 -21.57 -1.71
N TYR A 261 28.63 -21.87 -2.84
CA TYR A 261 27.97 -22.11 -4.12
C TYR A 261 27.65 -23.59 -4.23
N PHE A 262 26.36 -23.94 -4.23
CA PHE A 262 25.90 -25.33 -4.34
C PHE A 262 25.71 -25.71 -5.82
N PHE A 263 26.45 -26.72 -6.29
CA PHE A 263 26.34 -27.16 -7.67
C PHE A 263 25.02 -27.92 -7.89
N PRO A 264 24.20 -27.56 -8.91
CA PRO A 264 22.95 -28.26 -9.20
C PRO A 264 23.15 -29.74 -9.55
N ASP A 265 24.23 -30.05 -10.29
CA ASP A 265 24.57 -31.40 -10.75
C ASP A 265 25.42 -32.17 -9.72
N TYR A 266 24.93 -32.28 -8.49
CA TYR A 266 25.68 -32.94 -7.40
C TYR A 266 26.05 -34.39 -7.69
N LYS A 267 25.31 -35.06 -8.58
CA LYS A 267 25.53 -36.46 -8.93
C LYS A 267 26.88 -36.69 -9.61
N ASN A 268 27.47 -35.66 -10.20
CA ASN A 268 28.77 -35.71 -10.88
C ASN A 268 29.94 -35.21 -10.04
N TYR A 269 29.74 -35.06 -8.72
CA TYR A 269 30.76 -34.59 -7.79
C TYR A 269 31.05 -35.61 -6.68
N PHE A 270 32.26 -35.55 -6.17
CA PHE A 270 32.65 -36.11 -4.88
C PHE A 270 32.77 -34.97 -3.86
N TYR A 271 32.37 -35.22 -2.61
CA TYR A 271 32.65 -34.33 -1.48
C TYR A 271 33.93 -34.79 -0.79
N LEU A 272 34.80 -33.86 -0.46
CA LEU A 272 36.03 -34.10 0.29
C LEU A 272 35.84 -33.58 1.73
N PRO A 273 35.69 -34.46 2.74
CA PRO A 273 35.42 -34.03 4.11
C PRO A 273 36.56 -33.24 4.76
N LEU A 274 37.82 -33.52 4.39
CA LEU A 274 38.99 -32.85 4.96
C LEU A 274 39.16 -31.43 4.42
N GLU A 275 38.92 -31.24 3.13
CA GLU A 275 39.02 -29.95 2.44
C GLU A 275 37.70 -29.15 2.43
N ASP A 276 36.63 -29.75 2.94
CA ASP A 276 35.28 -29.20 3.04
C ASP A 276 34.78 -28.53 1.72
N ARG A 277 34.90 -29.30 0.63
CA ARG A 277 34.51 -28.85 -0.72
C ARG A 277 34.12 -30.02 -1.63
N ALA A 278 33.37 -29.71 -2.68
CA ALA A 278 33.04 -30.64 -3.74
C ALA A 278 34.01 -30.51 -4.93
N ILE A 279 34.33 -31.64 -5.56
CA ILE A 279 35.13 -31.70 -6.79
C ILE A 279 34.45 -32.59 -7.82
N HIS A 280 34.49 -32.19 -9.08
CA HIS A 280 33.91 -32.98 -10.17
C HIS A 280 34.62 -34.33 -10.31
N LYS A 281 33.90 -35.39 -10.66
CA LYS A 281 34.42 -36.77 -10.75
C LYS A 281 35.67 -36.91 -11.63
N SER A 282 35.79 -36.10 -12.68
CA SER A 282 36.97 -36.12 -13.57
C SER A 282 38.27 -35.77 -12.84
N VAL A 283 38.21 -34.83 -11.90
CA VAL A 283 39.35 -34.42 -11.05
C VAL A 283 39.43 -35.31 -9.82
N GLY A 284 38.28 -35.64 -9.24
CA GLY A 284 38.22 -36.48 -8.06
C GLY A 284 38.69 -37.90 -8.26
N ALA A 285 38.76 -38.39 -9.51
CA ALA A 285 39.31 -39.70 -9.86
C ALA A 285 40.70 -39.96 -9.26
N TYR A 286 41.53 -38.91 -9.15
CA TYR A 286 42.90 -38.96 -8.64
C TYR A 286 43.01 -38.86 -7.11
N VAL A 287 41.90 -38.68 -6.40
CA VAL A 287 41.85 -38.65 -4.93
C VAL A 287 41.54 -40.05 -4.39
N ASP A 288 42.24 -40.47 -3.35
CA ASP A 288 42.04 -41.79 -2.72
C ASP A 288 40.59 -41.97 -2.25
N LYS A 289 40.07 -43.19 -2.42
CA LYS A 289 38.66 -43.52 -2.10
C LYS A 289 38.31 -43.25 -0.64
N GLU A 290 39.27 -43.34 0.27
CA GLU A 290 39.09 -43.12 1.71
C GLU A 290 38.93 -41.63 2.07
N HIS A 291 39.35 -40.72 1.18
CA HIS A 291 39.30 -39.27 1.39
C HIS A 291 38.18 -38.59 0.59
N ARG A 292 37.31 -39.35 -0.08
CA ARG A 292 36.21 -38.81 -0.88
C ARG A 292 34.90 -39.56 -0.67
N GLU A 293 33.82 -38.82 -0.55
CA GLU A 293 32.46 -39.33 -0.45
C GLU A 293 31.63 -38.94 -1.69
N LYS A 294 30.54 -39.67 -1.97
CA LYS A 294 29.59 -39.21 -3.00
C LYS A 294 28.93 -37.93 -2.52
N ALA A 295 28.97 -36.86 -3.32
CA ALA A 295 28.35 -35.61 -2.94
C ALA A 295 26.82 -35.76 -2.83
N LYS A 296 26.23 -35.11 -1.81
CA LYS A 296 24.79 -34.89 -1.68
C LYS A 296 24.50 -33.45 -2.13
N ALA A 297 23.25 -33.13 -2.43
CA ALA A 297 22.89 -31.74 -2.77
C ALA A 297 23.36 -30.74 -1.69
N SER A 298 23.30 -31.11 -0.40
CA SER A 298 23.75 -30.29 0.72
C SER A 298 25.26 -30.25 0.97
N THR A 299 26.04 -31.15 0.36
CA THR A 299 27.51 -31.19 0.50
C THR A 299 28.22 -30.88 -0.81
N CYS A 300 27.48 -30.72 -1.90
CA CYS A 300 28.02 -30.42 -3.21
C CYS A 300 28.23 -28.92 -3.39
N TYR A 301 29.21 -28.34 -2.70
CA TYR A 301 29.48 -26.92 -2.80
C TYR A 301 30.96 -26.57 -2.91
N GLN A 302 31.20 -25.33 -3.33
CA GLN A 302 32.49 -24.66 -3.18
C GLN A 302 32.31 -23.41 -2.33
N LYS A 303 33.26 -23.16 -1.42
CA LYS A 303 33.30 -21.94 -0.62
C LYS A 303 33.88 -20.80 -1.44
N GLN A 304 33.29 -19.63 -1.30
CA GLN A 304 33.72 -18.40 -1.94
C GLN A 304 33.76 -17.29 -0.88
N THR A 305 34.94 -16.71 -0.68
CA THR A 305 35.11 -15.52 0.17
C THR A 305 34.97 -14.27 -0.68
N GLY A 306 34.27 -13.26 -0.19
CA GLY A 306 34.05 -12.02 -0.92
C GLY A 306 33.06 -11.09 -0.22
N GLN A 307 32.64 -10.08 -0.98
CA GLN A 307 31.55 -9.20 -0.60
C GLN A 307 30.28 -9.67 -1.31
N PHE A 308 29.15 -9.61 -0.62
CA PHE A 308 27.89 -10.16 -1.07
C PHE A 308 26.74 -9.22 -0.81
N LEU A 309 25.77 -9.26 -1.71
CA LEU A 309 24.48 -8.61 -1.56
C LEU A 309 23.35 -9.66 -1.63
N PRO A 310 22.24 -9.44 -0.90
CA PRO A 310 21.14 -10.38 -0.83
C PRO A 310 20.31 -10.41 -2.11
N GLN A 311 19.73 -11.57 -2.43
CA GLN A 311 18.71 -11.74 -3.46
C GLN A 311 17.65 -12.77 -3.02
N PHE A 312 16.40 -12.50 -3.39
CA PHE A 312 15.19 -13.25 -2.97
C PHE A 312 14.55 -14.06 -4.12
N SER A 313 15.12 -13.92 -5.31
CA SER A 313 14.89 -14.69 -6.52
C SER A 313 16.27 -14.89 -7.16
N GLU A 314 16.49 -15.99 -7.86
CA GLU A 314 17.78 -16.27 -8.51
C GLU A 314 17.92 -15.45 -9.81
N GLU A 315 17.94 -14.13 -9.68
CA GLU A 315 18.12 -13.18 -10.78
C GLU A 315 19.60 -13.09 -11.21
N ILE A 316 20.52 -13.18 -10.24
CA ILE A 316 21.96 -13.10 -10.48
C ILE A 316 22.59 -14.45 -10.14
N SER A 317 23.29 -15.01 -11.13
CA SER A 317 24.07 -16.23 -11.00
C SER A 317 25.57 -15.91 -11.06
N PRO A 318 26.42 -16.63 -10.28
CA PRO A 318 26.08 -17.71 -9.37
C PRO A 318 25.43 -17.22 -8.07
N SER A 319 24.54 -18.07 -7.52
CA SER A 319 23.82 -17.82 -6.27
C SER A 319 24.49 -18.57 -5.10
N PHE A 320 24.77 -17.85 -4.02
CA PHE A 320 25.48 -18.34 -2.83
C PHE A 320 24.55 -18.38 -1.62
N ARG A 321 24.76 -19.34 -0.72
CA ARG A 321 23.98 -19.52 0.51
C ARG A 321 24.89 -19.93 1.67
N TRP A 322 24.42 -19.77 2.91
CA TRP A 322 25.11 -20.32 4.08
C TRP A 322 24.89 -21.82 4.17
N GLU A 323 23.64 -22.24 3.99
CA GLU A 323 23.20 -23.61 3.97
C GLU A 323 22.29 -23.89 2.76
N TYR A 324 22.24 -25.16 2.36
CA TYR A 324 21.53 -25.59 1.15
C TYR A 324 20.03 -25.24 1.14
N ARG A 325 19.42 -25.12 2.33
CA ARG A 325 17.97 -24.88 2.49
C ARG A 325 17.62 -23.43 2.82
N ASP A 326 18.59 -22.52 2.83
CA ASP A 326 18.30 -21.11 3.10
C ASP A 326 17.34 -20.56 2.06
N SER A 327 16.36 -19.77 2.49
CA SER A 327 15.43 -19.11 1.58
C SER A 327 16.08 -17.91 0.88
N CYS A 328 16.85 -17.12 1.62
CA CYS A 328 17.64 -16.02 1.09
C CYS A 328 18.91 -16.56 0.42
N SER A 329 19.28 -15.96 -0.69
CA SER A 329 20.53 -16.23 -1.37
C SER A 329 21.29 -14.94 -1.61
N TRP A 330 22.53 -15.06 -2.08
CA TRP A 330 23.45 -13.95 -2.20
C TRP A 330 24.18 -14.02 -3.54
N PHE A 331 24.61 -12.90 -4.06
CA PHE A 331 25.51 -12.85 -5.22
C PHE A 331 26.77 -12.06 -4.87
N LEU A 332 27.87 -12.36 -5.57
CA LEU A 332 29.12 -11.63 -5.40
C LEU A 332 28.96 -10.17 -5.85
N TRP A 333 29.29 -9.25 -4.95
CA TRP A 333 29.31 -7.82 -5.19
C TRP A 333 30.63 -7.37 -5.84
N ASP A 334 30.54 -6.47 -6.82
CA ASP A 334 31.66 -5.72 -7.40
C ASP A 334 31.23 -4.24 -7.50
N ASP A 335 32.06 -3.32 -6.99
CA ASP A 335 31.78 -1.87 -7.01
C ASP A 335 31.47 -1.31 -8.41
N LYS A 336 31.94 -1.98 -9.48
CA LYS A 336 31.58 -1.62 -10.87
C LYS A 336 30.09 -1.78 -11.15
N MET A 337 29.39 -2.65 -10.43
CA MET A 337 27.94 -2.85 -10.58
C MET A 337 27.17 -1.58 -10.19
N ALA A 338 27.66 -0.79 -9.23
CA ALA A 338 27.08 0.51 -8.87
C ALA A 338 27.11 1.53 -10.04
N GLN A 339 27.94 1.31 -11.06
CA GLN A 339 28.05 2.18 -12.24
C GLN A 339 27.07 1.77 -13.36
N ASP A 340 26.48 0.57 -13.30
CA ASP A 340 25.48 0.11 -14.26
C ASP A 340 24.08 0.56 -13.82
N SER A 341 23.61 1.67 -14.39
CA SER A 341 22.27 2.19 -14.12
C SER A 341 21.15 1.18 -14.39
N SER A 342 21.32 0.27 -15.37
CA SER A 342 20.31 -0.74 -15.67
C SER A 342 20.23 -1.78 -14.56
N TRP A 343 21.39 -2.14 -14.00
CA TRP A 343 21.48 -3.05 -12.87
C TRP A 343 20.90 -2.41 -11.60
N CYS A 344 21.24 -1.16 -11.29
CA CYS A 344 20.72 -0.47 -10.10
C CYS A 344 19.19 -0.42 -10.08
N VAL A 345 18.56 -0.17 -11.23
CA VAL A 345 17.09 -0.17 -11.38
C VAL A 345 16.51 -1.56 -11.15
N ARG A 346 17.09 -2.60 -11.78
CA ARG A 346 16.63 -3.99 -11.61
C ARG A 346 16.75 -4.42 -10.14
N TYR A 347 17.90 -4.16 -9.52
CA TYR A 347 18.17 -4.56 -8.14
C TYR A 347 17.31 -3.79 -7.13
N PHE A 348 17.06 -2.49 -7.37
CA PHE A 348 16.12 -1.72 -6.55
C PHE A 348 14.70 -2.29 -6.62
N ASN A 349 14.19 -2.59 -7.83
CA ASN A 349 12.87 -3.22 -8.00
C ASN A 349 12.80 -4.60 -7.35
N HIS A 350 13.84 -5.41 -7.49
CA HIS A 350 13.98 -6.70 -6.84
C HIS A 350 13.80 -6.59 -5.32
N LEU A 351 14.53 -5.69 -4.67
CA LEU A 351 14.42 -5.49 -3.22
C LEU A 351 13.05 -4.92 -2.82
N LEU A 352 12.52 -3.95 -3.55
CA LEU A 352 11.19 -3.40 -3.26
C LEU A 352 10.09 -4.47 -3.29
N SER A 353 10.13 -5.36 -4.29
CA SER A 353 9.17 -6.48 -4.41
C SER A 353 9.26 -7.48 -3.26
N HIS A 354 10.43 -7.61 -2.63
CA HIS A 354 10.59 -8.45 -1.43
C HIS A 354 10.02 -7.77 -0.18
N ILE A 355 10.24 -6.45 -0.05
CA ILE A 355 9.79 -5.66 1.11
C ILE A 355 8.26 -5.54 1.12
N PHE A 356 7.65 -5.32 -0.05
CA PHE A 356 6.21 -5.16 -0.25
C PHE A 356 5.73 -6.10 -1.38
N PRO A 357 5.47 -7.38 -1.06
CA PRO A 357 5.07 -8.40 -2.04
C PRO A 357 3.62 -8.31 -2.52
#